data_AF-A0A7S0IUC9-F1
#
_entry.id   AF-A0A7S0IUC9-F1
#
_cell.length_a   1.000
_cell.length_b   1.000
_cell.length_c   1.000
_cell.angle_alpha   90.00
_cell.angle_beta   90.00
_cell.angle_gamma   90.00
#
_symmetry.space_group_name_H-M   'P 1'
#
loop_
_entity.id
_entity.type
_entity.pdbx_description
1 polymer ?
#
loop_
_entity_poly.entity_id
_entity_poly.type
_entity_poly.pdbx_seq_one_letter_code
_entity_poly.pdbx_strand_id
1 'polypeptide(L)'
;ACSIGCVVGLMCPWAPHLELKIVLHGENDCVRWHQDRFAGRAIVSYTGLAATEYTRSSNVDFWELENCGKNEHIIKDAKETRAVAVGDILFM
;
A
#
# COMPACT_ATOMS: atom_id res chain seq x y z
N ALA A 1 -6.48 -9.82 15.75
CA ALA A 1 -7.64 -8.94 15.49
C ALA A 1 -7.69 -7.74 16.44
N CYS A 2 -7.69 -7.94 17.77
CA CYS A 2 -7.90 -6.86 18.76
C CYS A 2 -6.91 -5.68 18.65
N SER A 3 -5.62 -5.92 18.36
CA SER A 3 -4.60 -4.86 18.29
C SER A 3 -4.82 -3.85 17.15
N ILE A 4 -5.11 -4.35 15.94
CA ILE A 4 -5.29 -3.52 14.74
C ILE A 4 -6.46 -2.55 14.86
N GLY A 5 -7.61 -3.03 15.35
CA GLY A 5 -8.81 -2.19 15.48
C GLY A 5 -8.58 -1.05 16.46
N CYS A 6 -7.88 -1.32 17.56
CA CYS A 6 -7.51 -0.29 18.53
C CYS A 6 -6.52 0.74 17.94
N VAL A 7 -5.46 0.29 17.25
CA VAL A 7 -4.48 1.18 16.63
C VAL A 7 -5.13 2.09 15.59
N VAL A 8 -5.92 1.51 14.68
CA VAL A 8 -6.61 2.29 13.63
C VAL A 8 -7.64 3.24 14.24
N GLY A 9 -8.38 2.79 15.27
CA GLY A 9 -9.32 3.65 15.99
C GLY A 9 -8.65 4.85 16.68
N LEU A 10 -7.42 4.70 17.19
CA LEU A 10 -6.64 5.81 17.74
C LEU A 10 -6.16 6.78 16.65
N MET A 11 -5.84 6.28 15.45
CA MET A 11 -5.38 7.11 14.34
C MET A 11 -6.52 7.86 13.65
N CYS A 12 -7.72 7.29 13.63
CA CYS A 12 -8.90 7.85 12.96
C CYS A 12 -10.08 7.99 13.93
N PRO A 13 -9.98 8.85 14.96
CA PRO A 13 -11.02 8.97 16.00
C PRO A 13 -12.37 9.47 15.47
N TRP A 14 -12.41 10.05 14.27
CA TRP A 14 -13.63 10.48 13.58
C TRP A 14 -14.37 9.35 12.86
N ALA A 15 -13.77 8.16 12.73
CA ALA A 15 -14.36 7.01 12.06
C ALA A 15 -14.98 6.05 13.10
N PRO A 16 -16.31 5.91 13.17
CA PRO A 16 -16.97 5.11 14.23
C PRO A 16 -16.81 3.60 14.03
N HIS A 17 -16.50 3.15 12.82
CA HIS A 17 -16.39 1.74 12.46
C HIS A 17 -15.22 1.52 11.51
N LEU A 18 -14.59 0.35 11.63
CA LEU A 18 -13.61 -0.16 10.69
C LEU A 18 -14.23 -1.35 9.95
N GLU A 19 -14.50 -1.18 8.65
CA GLU A 19 -14.98 -2.26 7.78
C GLU A 19 -13.80 -2.83 6.99
N LEU A 20 -13.63 -4.16 7.03
CA LEU A 20 -12.58 -4.86 6.29
C LEU A 20 -13.23 -5.83 5.29
N LYS A 21 -12.93 -5.65 4.00
CA LYS A 21 -13.36 -6.54 2.92
C LYS A 21 -12.17 -7.36 2.43
N ILE A 22 -12.28 -8.69 2.50
CA ILE A 22 -11.30 -9.59 1.90
C ILE A 22 -11.64 -9.75 0.42
N VAL A 23 -10.67 -9.48 -0.44
CA VAL A 23 -10.77 -9.69 -1.89
C VAL A 23 -9.65 -10.61 -2.31
N LEU A 24 -9.98 -11.67 -3.05
CA LEU A 24 -8.97 -12.56 -3.64
C LEU A 24 -8.45 -11.93 -4.93
N HIS A 25 -7.18 -11.55 -4.89
CA HIS A 25 -6.43 -11.07 -6.04
C HIS A 25 -5.59 -12.19 -6.64
N GLY A 26 -5.36 -12.15 -7.95
CA GLY A 26 -4.46 -13.09 -8.62
C GLY A 26 -3.00 -12.81 -8.25
N GLU A 27 -2.12 -13.79 -8.44
CA GLU A 27 -0.69 -13.57 -8.25
C GLU A 27 -0.13 -12.59 -9.30
N ASN A 28 0.64 -11.58 -8.87
CA ASN A 28 1.25 -10.56 -9.73
C ASN A 28 0.25 -9.85 -10.67
N ASP A 29 -0.99 -9.70 -10.24
CA ASP A 29 -2.04 -9.04 -11.02
C ASP A 29 -1.80 -7.53 -11.19
N CYS A 30 -0.97 -6.96 -10.32
CA CYS A 30 -0.59 -5.56 -10.31
C CYS A 30 0.95 -5.41 -10.37
N VAL A 31 1.46 -5.03 -11.54
CA VAL A 31 2.91 -4.76 -11.75
C VAL A 31 3.24 -3.27 -11.74
N ARG A 32 2.28 -2.39 -11.46
CA ARG A 32 2.42 -0.93 -11.58
C ARG A 32 2.43 -0.26 -10.21
N TRP A 33 3.22 0.80 -10.06
CA TRP A 33 3.08 1.74 -8.95
C TRP A 33 1.75 2.49 -9.06
N HIS A 34 0.96 2.49 -7.99
CA HIS A 34 -0.36 3.13 -7.96
C HIS A 34 -0.34 4.40 -7.11
N GLN A 35 -1.08 5.42 -7.55
CA GLN A 35 -1.46 6.56 -6.71
C GLN A 35 -2.86 6.31 -6.14
N ASP A 36 -2.94 6.04 -4.84
CA ASP A 36 -4.20 5.91 -4.14
C ASP A 36 -4.60 7.28 -3.57
N ARG A 37 -5.70 7.90 -4.06
CA ARG A 37 -6.16 9.23 -3.62
C ARG A 37 -6.87 9.24 -2.25
N PHE A 38 -7.32 8.08 -1.78
CA PHE A 38 -7.96 7.89 -0.47
C PHE A 38 -7.61 6.47 0.01
N ALA A 39 -6.79 6.30 1.05
CA ALA A 39 -6.25 4.97 1.38
C ALA A 39 -6.35 4.57 2.86
N GLY A 40 -7.56 4.22 3.29
CA GLY A 40 -7.71 3.14 4.26
C GLY A 40 -7.57 1.80 3.54
N ARG A 41 -6.38 1.42 3.07
CA ARG A 41 -6.17 0.20 2.26
C ARG A 41 -5.61 -0.93 3.12
N ALA A 42 -6.49 -1.75 3.70
CA ALA A 42 -6.09 -3.02 4.28
C ALA A 42 -5.78 -4.02 3.15
N ILE A 43 -4.56 -3.98 2.62
CA ILE A 43 -4.09 -4.95 1.63
C ILE A 43 -3.79 -6.26 2.37
N VAL A 44 -4.74 -7.19 2.35
CA VAL A 44 -4.56 -8.51 2.96
C VAL A 44 -4.21 -9.53 1.89
N SER A 45 -2.93 -9.94 1.93
CA SER A 45 -2.39 -11.23 1.48
C SER A 45 -2.35 -11.51 -0.03
N TYR A 46 -1.14 -11.42 -0.60
CA TYR A 46 -0.72 -12.34 -1.66
C TYR A 46 -0.24 -13.64 -1.00
N THR A 47 -0.57 -14.81 -1.54
CA THR A 47 0.05 -16.09 -1.15
C THR A 47 1.46 -16.26 -1.74
N GLY A 48 2.05 -15.20 -2.31
CA GLY A 48 3.34 -15.19 -2.98
C GLY A 48 4.48 -14.64 -2.11
N LEU A 49 5.71 -14.81 -2.59
CA LEU A 49 6.97 -14.38 -1.94
C LEU A 49 7.08 -12.85 -1.73
N ALA A 50 6.29 -12.06 -2.45
CA ALA A 50 6.33 -10.60 -2.42
C ALA A 50 4.96 -10.03 -2.01
N ALA A 51 4.99 -9.06 -1.10
CA ALA A 51 3.80 -8.39 -0.58
C ALA A 51 3.68 -6.98 -1.20
N THR A 52 3.37 -5.93 -0.43
CA THR A 52 3.23 -4.58 -0.96
C THR A 52 4.43 -3.71 -0.61
N GLU A 53 5.03 -3.10 -1.63
CA GLU A 53 6.03 -2.06 -1.48
C GLU A 53 5.38 -0.66 -1.50
N TYR A 54 5.91 0.25 -0.70
CA TYR A 54 5.42 1.63 -0.60
C TYR A 54 6.59 2.59 -0.33
N THR A 55 6.45 3.83 -0.79
CA THR A 55 7.42 4.90 -0.50
C THR A 55 6.70 6.25 -0.37
N ARG A 56 7.40 7.24 0.19
CA ARG A 56 6.89 8.60 0.35
C ARG A 56 6.82 9.33 -1.00
N SER A 57 5.86 10.25 -1.16
CA SER A 57 5.67 11.01 -2.41
C SER A 57 6.93 11.75 -2.88
N SER A 58 7.80 12.21 -1.95
CA SER A 58 9.05 12.88 -2.33
C SER A 58 10.03 11.97 -3.08
N ASN A 59 9.94 10.65 -2.87
CA ASN A 59 10.76 9.63 -3.52
C ASN A 59 10.16 9.14 -4.86
N VAL A 60 9.02 9.71 -5.27
CA VAL A 60 8.35 9.39 -6.54
C VAL A 60 8.61 10.50 -7.56
N ASP A 61 8.96 10.11 -8.78
CA ASP A 61 8.89 10.97 -9.96
C ASP A 61 7.51 10.83 -10.60
N PHE A 62 6.64 11.82 -10.32
CA PHE A 62 5.27 11.81 -10.83
C PHE A 62 5.19 12.06 -12.34
N TRP A 63 6.19 12.70 -12.94
CA TRP A 63 6.23 12.88 -14.38
C TRP A 63 6.51 11.54 -15.07
N GLU A 64 7.50 10.79 -14.58
CA GLU A 64 7.80 9.44 -15.09
C GLU A 64 6.63 8.47 -14.86
N LEU A 65 5.92 8.61 -13.74
CA LEU A 65 4.71 7.83 -13.44
C LEU A 65 3.60 8.06 -14.48
N GLU A 66 3.35 9.32 -14.85
CA GLU A 66 2.28 9.69 -15.79
C GLU A 66 2.65 9.44 -17.26
N ASN A 67 3.93 9.43 -17.62
CA ASN A 67 4.38 9.44 -19.02
C ASN A 67 5.09 8.15 -19.46
N CYS A 68 6.02 7.61 -18.65
CA CYS A 68 6.79 6.42 -19.02
C CYS A 68 6.18 5.14 -18.42
N GLY A 69 5.68 5.22 -17.18
CA GLY A 69 5.07 4.10 -16.48
C GLY A 69 6.03 2.96 -16.12
N LYS A 70 7.35 3.17 -16.24
CA LYS A 70 8.39 2.19 -15.90
C LYS A 70 8.84 2.35 -14.45
N ASN A 71 8.66 1.31 -13.65
CA ASN A 71 8.94 1.34 -12.21
C ASN A 71 10.37 1.78 -11.87
N GLU A 72 11.36 1.41 -12.68
CA GLU A 72 12.78 1.76 -12.53
C GLU A 72 13.04 3.27 -12.60
N HIS A 73 12.18 4.02 -13.30
CA HIS A 73 12.31 5.46 -13.46
C HIS A 73 11.42 6.24 -12.48
N ILE A 74 10.34 5.60 -12.01
CA ILE A 74 9.36 6.21 -11.10
C ILE A 74 9.96 6.43 -9.70
N ILE A 75 10.86 5.53 -9.25
CA ILE A 75 11.42 5.57 -7.90
C ILE A 75 12.81 6.19 -7.94
N LYS A 76 12.99 7.31 -7.20
CA LYS A 76 14.27 8.05 -7.17
C LYS A 76 15.36 7.32 -6.38
N ASP A 77 14.99 6.75 -5.23
CA ASP A 77 15.87 5.91 -4.41
C ASP A 77 15.11 4.67 -3.90
N ALA A 78 15.47 3.51 -4.45
CA ALA A 78 14.87 2.23 -4.06
C ALA A 78 15.14 1.86 -2.59
N LYS A 79 16.17 2.43 -1.95
CA LYS A 79 16.48 2.16 -0.53
C LYS A 79 15.49 2.82 0.42
N GLU A 80 14.78 3.85 -0.04
CA GLU A 80 13.70 4.48 0.72
C GLU A 80 12.34 3.78 0.54
N THR A 81 12.29 2.72 -0.28
CA THR A 81 11.12 1.87 -0.40
C THR A 81 11.02 0.97 0.83
N ARG A 82 9.81 0.89 1.38
CA ARG A 82 9.44 0.01 2.48
C ARG A 82 8.52 -1.08 1.97
N ALA A 83 8.44 -2.18 2.71
CA ALA A 83 7.51 -3.25 2.42
C ALA A 83 6.68 -3.58 3.66
N VAL A 84 5.43 -3.99 3.46
CA VAL A 84 4.61 -4.65 4.46
C VAL A 84 4.50 -6.12 4.09
N ALA A 85 4.53 -7.02 5.08
CA ALA A 85 4.47 -8.46 4.86
C ALA A 85 3.02 -8.96 4.70
N VAL A 86 2.87 -10.24 4.38
CA VAL A 86 1.57 -10.91 4.33
C VAL A 86 0.91 -10.88 5.71
N GLY A 87 -0.29 -10.29 5.78
CA GLY A 87 -1.07 -10.17 7.02
C GLY A 87 -0.90 -8.84 7.76
N ASP A 88 0.00 -7.96 7.31
CA ASP A 88 0.13 -6.60 7.82
C ASP A 88 -1.00 -5.70 7.31
N ILE A 89 -1.30 -4.64 8.05
CA ILE A 89 -2.23 -3.59 7.62
C ILE A 89 -1.46 -2.29 7.46
N LEU A 90 -1.50 -1.76 6.24
CA LEU A 90 -0.93 -0.47 5.89
C LEU A 90 -2.03 0.60 5.90
N PHE A 91 -1.77 1.71 6.59
CA PHE A 91 -2.63 2.89 6.59
C PHE A 91 -1.82 4.06 6.02
N MET A 92 -2.21 4.62 4.87
CA MET A 92 -1.47 5.66 4.13
C MET A 92 -2.22 6.98 4.07
#